data_AF-A0A816AEA6-F1
#
_entry.id   AF-A0A816AEA6-F1
#
_cell.length_a   1.000
_cell.length_b   1.000
_cell.length_c   1.000
_cell.angle_alpha   90.00
_cell.angle_beta   90.00
_cell.angle_gamma   90.00
#
_symmetry.space_group_name_H-M   'P 1'
#
loop_
_entity.id
_entity.type
_entity.pdbx_description
1 polymer ?
#
loop_
_entity_poly.entity_id
_entity_poly.type
_entity_poly.pdbx_seq_one_letter_code
_entity_poly.pdbx_strand_id
1 'polypeptide(L)'
;MLNSIPAVAPYAPRRYQGLDQKTNTVSNQLTVREVQWNMTDLPSASSSESVPTTSWKPIIIVLTVLVVVVCAAAVGIPFLVTYLNSATTTTSTTSTTTSATTTTTTTTTTTTTTTTTTSQTTTTTTTTTTTTANLPAACSSYTTISDSTRSVSYSGSSGCDSSSFSSSGMWVRFTGSGGTTIPTYAPGTSVCGTSATGWYASALPSSGATVSGTLCYQWTSSTCQWSSSIQVANCNTYYVYFLYPSPVCNLRVCTV
;
A
#
# COMPACT_ATOMS: atom_id res chain seq x y z
N MET A 1 39.25 -4.08 -59.17
CA MET A 1 39.26 -5.36 -58.45
C MET A 1 38.01 -5.41 -57.59
N LEU A 2 36.94 -6.03 -58.08
CA LEU A 2 35.67 -6.20 -57.37
C LEU A 2 35.52 -7.71 -57.12
N ASN A 3 35.63 -8.10 -55.85
CA ASN A 3 35.57 -9.49 -55.43
C ASN A 3 34.12 -9.95 -55.25
N SER A 4 33.85 -11.10 -55.86
CA SER A 4 32.55 -11.75 -55.96
C SER A 4 32.07 -12.37 -54.64
N ILE A 5 30.77 -12.27 -54.42
CA ILE A 5 29.98 -12.89 -53.35
C ILE A 5 29.81 -14.39 -53.63
N PRO A 6 29.94 -15.31 -52.66
CA PRO A 6 29.51 -16.69 -52.84
C PRO A 6 28.02 -16.89 -52.46
N ALA A 7 27.33 -17.67 -53.30
CA ALA A 7 25.92 -18.00 -53.20
C ALA A 7 25.62 -19.02 -52.07
N VAL A 8 24.48 -18.83 -51.41
CA VAL A 8 23.93 -19.70 -50.36
C VAL A 8 23.17 -20.87 -51.01
N ALA A 9 23.48 -22.10 -50.61
CA ALA A 9 22.76 -23.31 -51.03
C ALA A 9 21.47 -23.53 -50.20
N PRO A 10 20.39 -24.07 -50.78
CA PRO A 10 19.12 -24.29 -50.07
C PRO A 10 19.16 -25.53 -49.16
N TYR A 11 18.61 -25.37 -47.95
CA TYR A 11 18.39 -26.44 -46.96
C TYR A 11 17.31 -27.43 -47.43
N ALA A 12 17.62 -28.73 -47.37
CA ALA A 12 16.65 -29.81 -47.55
C ALA A 12 15.98 -30.20 -46.21
N PRO A 13 14.70 -30.62 -46.19
CA PRO A 13 14.01 -31.04 -44.97
C PRO A 13 14.37 -32.48 -44.56
N ARG A 14 14.74 -32.69 -43.29
CA ARG A 14 14.90 -34.03 -42.70
C ARG A 14 13.53 -34.68 -42.47
N ARG A 15 13.33 -35.85 -43.08
CA ARG A 15 12.35 -36.85 -42.65
C ARG A 15 12.79 -37.43 -41.31
N TYR A 16 11.92 -37.46 -40.31
CA TYR A 16 12.04 -38.37 -39.18
C TYR A 16 11.13 -39.57 -39.42
N GLN A 17 11.75 -40.74 -39.52
CA GLN A 17 11.07 -42.03 -39.47
C GLN A 17 10.72 -42.39 -38.04
N GLY A 18 9.58 -43.06 -37.88
CA GLY A 18 9.01 -43.48 -36.61
C GLY A 18 9.84 -44.55 -35.89
N LEU A 19 9.66 -44.56 -34.58
CA LEU A 19 10.06 -45.66 -33.71
C LEU A 19 8.79 -46.25 -33.10
N ASP A 20 8.51 -47.49 -33.49
CA ASP A 20 7.56 -48.37 -32.86
C ASP A 20 7.95 -48.62 -31.39
N GLN A 21 7.01 -48.44 -30.46
CA GLN A 21 7.04 -49.16 -29.19
C GLN A 21 5.73 -49.90 -28.96
N LYS A 22 5.90 -51.21 -28.93
CA LYS A 22 4.96 -52.28 -28.71
C LYS A 22 4.47 -52.27 -27.26
N THR A 23 3.15 -52.23 -27.10
CA THR A 23 2.31 -52.77 -26.01
C THR A 23 2.97 -53.00 -24.63
N ASN A 24 2.58 -52.20 -23.64
CA ASN A 24 2.50 -52.67 -22.25
C ASN A 24 1.18 -52.19 -21.64
N THR A 25 0.23 -53.11 -21.60
CA THR A 25 -1.05 -52.99 -20.92
C THR A 25 -0.82 -53.18 -19.42
N VAL A 26 -1.06 -52.14 -18.61
CA VAL A 26 -1.37 -52.31 -17.19
C VAL A 26 -2.70 -51.60 -16.95
N SER A 27 -3.73 -52.43 -16.79
CA SER A 27 -5.02 -52.03 -16.26
C SER A 27 -4.83 -51.56 -14.82
N ASN A 28 -5.17 -50.31 -14.53
CA ASN A 28 -5.77 -50.01 -13.24
C ASN A 28 -6.84 -48.94 -13.41
N GLN A 29 -8.06 -49.40 -13.21
CA GLN A 29 -9.30 -48.64 -13.21
C GLN A 29 -9.24 -47.55 -12.14
N LEU A 30 -9.25 -46.28 -12.54
CA LEU A 30 -9.72 -45.18 -11.69
C LEU A 30 -10.99 -44.65 -12.34
N THR A 31 -12.10 -45.13 -11.81
CA THR A 31 -13.46 -44.69 -12.14
C THR A 31 -13.54 -43.21 -11.80
N VAL A 32 -13.66 -42.35 -12.80
CA VAL A 32 -14.16 -40.99 -12.62
C VAL A 32 -15.63 -41.14 -12.26
N ARG A 33 -15.93 -41.18 -10.95
CA ARG A 33 -17.31 -40.98 -10.49
C ARG A 33 -17.62 -39.51 -10.67
N GLU A 34 -18.38 -39.20 -11.70
CA GLU A 34 -19.08 -37.93 -11.83
C GLU A 34 -19.93 -37.73 -10.57
N VAL A 35 -19.60 -36.71 -9.77
CA VAL A 35 -20.52 -36.20 -8.75
C VAL A 35 -21.56 -35.38 -9.49
N GLN A 36 -22.61 -36.04 -9.95
CA GLN A 36 -23.83 -35.35 -10.37
C GLN A 36 -24.47 -34.74 -9.12
N TRP A 37 -24.39 -33.42 -8.97
CA TRP A 37 -25.19 -32.69 -7.99
C TRP A 37 -26.64 -32.65 -8.49
N ASN A 38 -27.44 -33.61 -8.06
CA ASN A 38 -28.88 -33.62 -8.28
C ASN A 38 -29.54 -32.55 -7.38
N MET A 39 -29.89 -31.40 -7.96
CA MET A 39 -30.68 -30.35 -7.29
C MET A 39 -32.17 -30.70 -7.35
N THR A 40 -32.58 -31.69 -6.57
CA THR A 40 -33.99 -31.87 -6.19
C THR A 40 -34.00 -32.38 -4.76
N ASP A 41 -34.11 -31.45 -3.82
CA ASP A 41 -34.75 -31.61 -2.49
C ASP A 41 -34.35 -30.41 -1.60
N LEU A 42 -34.99 -29.26 -1.87
CA LEU A 42 -35.05 -28.17 -0.90
C LEU A 42 -36.41 -28.25 -0.20
N PRO A 43 -36.47 -28.58 1.11
CA PRO A 43 -37.70 -28.43 1.86
C PRO A 43 -38.01 -26.95 2.04
N SER A 44 -39.20 -26.56 1.59
CA SER A 44 -39.83 -25.26 1.87
C SER A 44 -39.99 -25.06 3.37
N ALA A 45 -39.12 -24.24 3.96
CA ALA A 45 -39.27 -23.75 5.33
C ALA A 45 -40.16 -22.50 5.32
N SER A 46 -41.46 -22.73 5.50
CA SER A 46 -42.43 -21.72 5.92
C SER A 46 -42.52 -21.74 7.44
N SER A 47 -41.94 -20.73 8.10
CA SER A 47 -42.42 -20.27 9.41
C SER A 47 -41.86 -18.87 9.70
N SER A 48 -42.74 -17.88 9.58
CA SER A 48 -42.53 -16.54 10.10
C SER A 48 -42.63 -16.58 11.62
N GLU A 49 -41.50 -16.63 12.31
CA GLU A 49 -41.43 -16.34 13.74
C GLU A 49 -41.17 -14.85 13.95
N SER A 50 -42.16 -14.15 14.51
CA SER A 50 -42.06 -12.77 14.94
C SER A 50 -41.13 -12.65 16.15
N VAL A 51 -39.97 -12.00 15.97
CA VAL A 51 -39.06 -11.63 17.06
C VAL A 51 -39.74 -10.53 17.90
N PRO A 52 -39.91 -10.69 19.23
CA PRO A 52 -40.43 -9.64 20.08
C PRO A 52 -39.40 -8.51 20.21
N THR A 53 -39.71 -7.33 19.67
CA THR A 53 -38.92 -6.12 19.89
C THR A 53 -39.19 -5.61 21.31
N THR A 54 -38.42 -6.09 22.29
CA THR A 54 -38.39 -5.50 23.63
C THR A 54 -37.84 -4.08 23.54
N SER A 55 -38.71 -3.11 23.82
CA SER A 55 -38.43 -1.68 23.80
C SER A 55 -37.38 -1.30 24.86
N TRP A 56 -36.10 -1.43 24.52
CA TRP A 56 -34.96 -0.92 25.31
C TRP A 56 -34.60 0.53 24.98
N LYS A 57 -35.42 1.21 24.19
CA LYS A 57 -35.22 2.61 23.80
C LYS A 57 -35.27 3.63 24.96
N PRO A 58 -35.93 3.42 26.13
CA PRO A 58 -35.83 4.41 27.21
C PRO A 58 -34.56 4.28 28.05
N ILE A 59 -33.94 3.09 28.16
CA ILE A 59 -32.79 2.86 29.06
C ILE A 59 -31.50 3.45 28.49
N ILE A 60 -31.30 3.35 27.17
CA ILE A 60 -30.10 3.88 26.49
C ILE A 60 -30.13 5.42 26.43
N ILE A 61 -31.31 6.03 26.31
CA ILE A 61 -31.46 7.49 26.31
C ILE A 61 -31.16 8.06 27.71
N VAL A 62 -31.62 7.39 28.78
CA VAL A 62 -31.34 7.84 30.15
C VAL A 62 -29.85 7.74 30.49
N LEU A 63 -29.16 6.68 30.05
CA LEU A 63 -27.71 6.52 30.26
C LEU A 63 -26.89 7.53 29.45
N THR A 64 -27.27 7.83 28.20
CA THR A 64 -26.56 8.83 27.38
C THR A 64 -26.76 10.25 27.90
N VAL A 65 -27.95 10.61 28.38
CA VAL A 65 -28.21 11.92 29.00
C VAL A 65 -27.46 12.06 30.33
N LEU A 66 -27.38 11.01 31.16
CA LEU A 66 -26.60 11.02 32.41
C LEU A 66 -25.10 11.21 32.17
N VAL A 67 -24.52 10.54 31.17
CA VAL A 67 -23.09 10.70 30.83
C VAL A 67 -22.78 12.10 30.32
N VAL A 68 -23.66 12.70 29.50
CA VAL A 68 -23.47 14.08 29.00
C VAL A 68 -23.60 15.11 30.13
N VAL A 69 -24.52 14.93 31.08
CA VAL A 69 -24.68 15.82 32.25
C VAL A 69 -23.48 15.71 33.20
N VAL A 70 -22.93 14.52 33.40
CA VAL A 70 -21.71 14.31 34.21
C VAL A 70 -20.47 14.91 33.52
N CYS A 71 -20.37 14.84 32.19
CA CYS A 71 -19.28 15.49 31.44
C CYS A 71 -19.37 17.02 31.50
N ALA A 72 -20.57 17.61 31.49
CA ALA A 72 -20.74 19.07 31.55
C ALA A 72 -20.34 19.68 32.91
N ALA A 73 -20.41 18.92 34.01
CA ALA A 73 -20.06 19.39 35.35
C ALA A 73 -18.55 19.36 35.66
N ALA A 74 -17.72 18.72 34.84
CA ALA A 74 -16.28 18.54 35.10
C ALA A 74 -15.34 19.39 34.22
N VAL A 75 -15.86 20.19 33.28
CA VAL A 75 -15.04 21.05 32.39
C VAL A 75 -15.40 22.54 32.42
N GLY A 76 -16.35 22.94 33.27
CA GLY A 76 -16.59 24.34 33.59
C GLY A 76 -15.78 24.74 34.81
N ILE A 77 -14.97 25.80 34.69
CA ILE A 77 -14.04 26.38 35.70
C ILE A 77 -12.61 25.82 35.51
N PRO A 78 -11.79 26.34 34.58
CA PRO A 78 -11.45 27.77 34.54
C PRO A 78 -11.36 28.36 33.12
N PHE A 79 -12.41 29.05 32.67
CA PHE A 79 -12.37 29.88 31.45
C PHE A 79 -13.09 31.22 31.66
N LEU A 80 -12.88 31.83 32.84
CA LEU A 80 -13.48 33.12 33.21
C LEU A 80 -12.44 34.17 33.66
N VAL A 81 -11.20 34.09 33.17
CA VAL A 81 -10.16 35.12 33.46
C VAL A 81 -9.66 35.84 32.20
N THR A 82 -10.05 35.40 31.01
CA THR A 82 -9.61 36.03 29.74
C THR A 82 -10.61 37.00 29.12
N TYR A 83 -11.80 37.21 29.71
CA TYR A 83 -12.89 38.00 29.08
C TYR A 83 -13.14 39.40 29.68
N LEU A 84 -12.14 40.01 30.32
CA LEU A 84 -12.21 41.43 30.73
C LEU A 84 -10.89 42.16 30.43
N ASN A 85 -10.30 41.97 29.25
CA ASN A 85 -9.28 42.88 28.74
C ASN A 85 -9.34 42.97 27.22
N SER A 86 -10.34 43.69 26.72
CA SER A 86 -10.32 44.26 25.38
C SER A 86 -11.24 45.47 25.34
N ALA A 87 -10.76 46.58 25.91
CA ALA A 87 -11.17 47.92 25.52
C ALA A 87 -10.28 48.96 26.20
N THR A 88 -9.14 49.32 25.63
CA THR A 88 -8.73 50.73 25.55
C THR A 88 -7.61 50.93 24.55
N THR A 89 -7.98 51.55 23.44
CA THR A 89 -7.12 52.19 22.46
C THR A 89 -6.55 53.46 23.07
N THR A 90 -5.21 53.58 23.15
CA THR A 90 -4.55 54.89 23.30
C THR A 90 -3.27 54.92 22.48
N THR A 91 -3.30 55.76 21.45
CA THR A 91 -2.18 56.20 20.64
C THR A 91 -1.14 56.92 21.50
N SER A 92 0.14 56.56 21.39
CA SER A 92 1.24 57.44 21.79
C SER A 92 2.47 57.17 20.94
N THR A 93 2.85 58.23 20.24
CA THR A 93 4.02 58.45 19.40
C THR A 93 5.30 58.32 20.22
N THR A 94 6.28 57.53 19.79
CA THR A 94 7.67 57.64 20.29
C THR A 94 8.67 57.28 19.20
N SER A 95 9.70 58.12 19.14
CA SER A 95 10.65 58.39 18.08
C SER A 95 11.63 57.24 17.78
N THR A 96 11.90 57.06 16.49
CA THR A 96 13.01 56.28 15.92
C THR A 96 14.37 56.75 16.41
N THR A 97 15.17 55.83 16.97
CA THR A 97 16.63 55.98 17.06
C THR A 97 17.29 54.68 16.59
N THR A 98 18.08 54.79 15.53
CA THR A 98 18.85 53.72 14.89
C THR A 98 20.10 53.43 15.72
N SER A 99 20.20 52.22 16.28
CA SER A 99 21.47 51.67 16.79
C SER A 99 21.75 50.34 16.09
N ALA A 100 22.93 50.27 15.47
CA ALA A 100 23.44 49.08 14.79
C ALA A 100 23.78 48.00 15.83
N THR A 101 23.12 46.85 15.72
CA THR A 101 23.45 45.66 16.50
C THR A 101 24.45 44.81 15.73
N THR A 102 25.68 44.75 16.22
CA THR A 102 26.71 43.79 15.80
C THR A 102 26.29 42.38 16.21
N THR A 103 25.97 41.52 15.26
CA THR A 103 25.73 40.10 15.52
C THR A 103 27.06 39.35 15.52
N THR A 104 27.47 38.89 16.70
CA THR A 104 28.63 38.02 16.91
C THR A 104 28.37 36.65 16.26
N THR A 105 29.19 36.26 15.29
CA THR A 105 29.20 34.92 14.71
C THR A 105 29.95 33.97 15.67
N THR A 106 29.23 33.09 16.35
CA THR A 106 29.82 32.01 17.13
C THR A 106 30.21 30.86 16.19
N THR A 107 31.50 30.74 15.91
CA THR A 107 32.08 29.58 15.20
C THR A 107 32.15 28.40 16.15
N THR A 108 31.24 27.43 15.99
CA THR A 108 31.30 26.14 16.67
C THR A 108 32.32 25.25 15.95
N THR A 109 33.48 25.06 16.56
CA THR A 109 34.51 24.11 16.12
C THR A 109 34.05 22.68 16.42
N THR A 110 33.61 21.95 15.39
CA THR A 110 33.32 20.51 15.49
C THR A 110 34.62 19.73 15.35
N THR A 111 35.11 19.17 16.46
CA THR A 111 36.25 18.24 16.48
C THR A 111 35.87 16.93 15.78
N THR A 112 36.47 16.66 14.62
CA THR A 112 36.36 15.39 13.91
C THR A 112 37.32 14.37 14.53
N THR A 113 36.78 13.42 15.30
CA THR A 113 37.54 12.25 15.78
C THR A 113 37.60 11.20 14.66
N THR A 114 38.76 11.04 14.05
CA THR A 114 39.03 9.98 13.05
C THR A 114 39.31 8.67 13.78
N THR A 115 38.31 7.77 13.81
CA THR A 115 38.50 6.40 14.28
C THR A 115 39.02 5.53 13.14
N THR A 116 40.29 5.13 13.21
CA THR A 116 40.91 4.18 12.28
C THR A 116 40.41 2.76 12.59
N THR A 117 39.49 2.24 11.77
CA THR A 117 39.02 0.84 11.84
C THR A 117 39.85 -0.02 10.89
N THR A 118 40.66 -0.91 11.48
CA THR A 118 41.43 -1.93 10.77
C THR A 118 40.49 -2.95 10.10
N SER A 119 40.49 -3.02 8.77
CA SER A 119 39.81 -4.05 7.99
C SER A 119 40.46 -5.43 8.23
N GLN A 120 39.80 -6.29 8.98
CA GLN A 120 40.02 -7.74 8.90
C GLN A 120 39.26 -8.30 7.69
N THR A 121 40.00 -8.98 6.81
CA THR A 121 39.45 -9.74 5.70
C THR A 121 39.00 -11.11 6.23
N THR A 122 37.70 -11.29 6.42
CA THR A 122 37.10 -12.60 6.70
C THR A 122 36.65 -13.21 5.38
N THR A 123 37.38 -14.22 4.91
CA THR A 123 36.98 -15.05 3.77
C THR A 123 35.82 -15.95 4.20
N THR A 124 34.58 -15.50 4.00
CA THR A 124 33.39 -16.34 4.16
C THR A 124 33.18 -17.15 2.89
N THR A 125 33.42 -18.46 2.97
CA THR A 125 33.04 -19.43 1.94
C THR A 125 31.52 -19.49 1.85
N THR A 126 30.93 -18.76 0.91
CA THR A 126 29.52 -18.86 0.57
C THR A 126 29.28 -20.14 -0.22
N THR A 127 28.83 -21.19 0.46
CA THR A 127 28.25 -22.36 -0.20
C THR A 127 26.96 -21.91 -0.90
N THR A 128 27.02 -21.76 -2.23
CA THR A 128 25.85 -21.56 -3.08
C THR A 128 25.04 -22.85 -3.11
N THR A 129 24.22 -23.06 -2.08
CA THR A 129 23.13 -24.01 -2.15
C THR A 129 22.08 -23.38 -3.06
N THR A 130 21.94 -23.90 -4.28
CA THR A 130 20.85 -23.57 -5.20
C THR A 130 19.53 -24.08 -4.61
N THR A 131 19.05 -23.40 -3.58
CA THR A 131 17.70 -23.56 -3.06
C THR A 131 16.81 -22.81 -4.04
N THR A 132 16.06 -23.54 -4.85
CA THR A 132 14.96 -22.98 -5.64
C THR A 132 14.02 -22.26 -4.66
N ALA A 133 14.20 -20.95 -4.52
CA ALA A 133 13.40 -20.12 -3.63
C ALA A 133 11.96 -20.23 -4.09
N ASN A 134 11.14 -20.90 -3.29
CA ASN A 134 9.71 -20.98 -3.55
C ASN A 134 9.15 -19.57 -3.32
N LEU A 135 8.90 -18.85 -4.40
CA LEU A 135 8.37 -17.48 -4.40
C LEU A 135 6.97 -17.44 -3.76
N PRO A 136 6.55 -16.32 -3.17
CA PRO A 136 5.18 -16.15 -2.72
C PRO A 136 4.17 -16.44 -3.83
N ALA A 137 3.04 -17.10 -3.51
CA ALA A 137 2.00 -17.43 -4.49
C ALA A 137 1.46 -16.18 -5.22
N ALA A 138 1.47 -15.03 -4.55
CA ALA A 138 1.13 -13.73 -5.11
C ALA A 138 2.00 -13.32 -6.31
N CYS A 139 3.20 -13.88 -6.45
CA CYS A 139 4.11 -13.62 -7.58
C CYS A 139 3.72 -14.35 -8.87
N SER A 140 2.78 -15.30 -8.79
CA SER A 140 2.32 -16.09 -9.93
C SER A 140 0.94 -15.67 -10.44
N SER A 141 0.16 -14.94 -9.65
CA SER A 141 -1.18 -14.49 -10.02
C SER A 141 -1.49 -13.11 -9.43
N TYR A 142 -1.56 -12.10 -10.29
CA TYR A 142 -1.85 -10.72 -9.95
C TYR A 142 -2.43 -9.98 -11.15
N THR A 143 -3.10 -8.86 -10.90
CA THR A 143 -3.53 -7.91 -11.94
C THR A 143 -2.48 -6.84 -12.13
N THR A 144 -2.24 -6.43 -13.38
CA THR A 144 -1.30 -5.36 -13.69
C THR A 144 -2.02 -4.03 -13.82
N ILE A 145 -1.47 -2.97 -13.21
CA ILE A 145 -1.91 -1.59 -13.40
C ILE A 145 -0.73 -0.79 -13.96
N SER A 146 -0.94 -0.15 -15.12
CA SER A 146 0.08 0.62 -15.85
C SER A 146 -0.25 2.11 -15.99
N ASP A 147 -1.16 2.59 -15.15
CA ASP A 147 -1.69 3.95 -15.21
C ASP A 147 -0.62 5.01 -14.86
N SER A 148 -0.18 5.73 -15.89
CA SER A 148 0.83 6.79 -15.77
C SER A 148 0.46 7.92 -14.80
N THR A 149 -0.84 8.17 -14.58
CA THR A 149 -1.31 9.24 -13.70
C THR A 149 -1.12 8.92 -12.21
N ARG A 150 -0.72 7.68 -11.87
CA ARG A 150 -0.39 7.28 -10.49
C ARG A 150 1.00 7.72 -10.05
N SER A 151 1.82 8.27 -10.93
CA SER A 151 3.13 8.80 -10.54
C SER A 151 3.00 9.91 -9.51
N VAL A 152 3.86 9.92 -8.49
CA VAL A 152 3.99 11.06 -7.57
C VAL A 152 4.38 12.36 -8.29
N SER A 153 4.93 12.28 -9.51
CA SER A 153 5.24 13.44 -10.35
C SER A 153 4.04 13.94 -11.16
N TYR A 154 2.94 13.20 -11.20
CA TYR A 154 1.72 13.62 -11.88
C TYR A 154 0.86 14.47 -10.94
N SER A 155 0.56 15.70 -11.34
CA SER A 155 -0.34 16.59 -10.59
C SER A 155 -1.80 16.28 -10.89
N GLY A 156 -2.68 16.37 -9.88
CA GLY A 156 -4.13 16.27 -10.07
C GLY A 156 -4.83 15.79 -8.82
N SER A 157 -6.16 15.97 -8.75
CA SER A 157 -6.91 15.75 -7.51
C SER A 157 -8.26 15.06 -7.66
N SER A 158 -8.56 14.52 -8.85
CA SER A 158 -9.90 14.02 -9.22
C SER A 158 -10.05 12.49 -9.22
N GLY A 159 -8.95 11.74 -9.15
CA GLY A 159 -8.94 10.28 -9.17
C GLY A 159 -9.15 9.66 -7.78
N CYS A 160 -9.67 8.44 -7.75
CA CYS A 160 -9.83 7.67 -6.51
C CYS A 160 -9.81 6.15 -6.81
N ASP A 161 -9.52 5.34 -5.80
CA ASP A 161 -9.45 3.87 -5.89
C ASP A 161 -10.67 3.15 -5.28
N SER A 162 -11.83 3.80 -5.23
CA SER A 162 -13.07 3.18 -4.72
C SER A 162 -13.63 2.07 -5.63
N SER A 163 -13.22 2.04 -6.90
CA SER A 163 -13.61 1.01 -7.88
C SER A 163 -12.43 0.39 -8.63
N SER A 164 -11.19 0.79 -8.30
CA SER A 164 -9.97 0.27 -8.94
C SER A 164 -9.62 -1.16 -8.52
N PHE A 165 -10.19 -1.64 -7.41
CA PHE A 165 -9.88 -2.93 -6.81
C PHE A 165 -11.15 -3.74 -6.55
N SER A 166 -11.04 -5.06 -6.45
CA SER A 166 -12.15 -5.95 -6.06
C SER A 166 -12.59 -5.66 -4.62
N SER A 167 -13.88 -5.78 -4.32
CA SER A 167 -14.42 -5.62 -2.95
C SER A 167 -13.84 -6.61 -1.95
N SER A 168 -13.44 -7.80 -2.39
CA SER A 168 -12.73 -8.81 -1.60
C SER A 168 -11.21 -8.61 -1.51
N GLY A 169 -10.71 -7.54 -2.13
CA GLY A 169 -9.29 -7.29 -2.33
C GLY A 169 -8.72 -8.10 -3.49
N MET A 170 -7.56 -7.67 -4.00
CA MET A 170 -6.87 -8.36 -5.09
C MET A 170 -5.37 -8.06 -5.08
N TRP A 171 -4.57 -9.00 -5.60
CA TRP A 171 -3.15 -8.80 -5.83
C TRP A 171 -2.92 -7.93 -7.06
N VAL A 172 -2.11 -6.88 -6.90
CA VAL A 172 -1.82 -5.87 -7.92
C VAL A 172 -0.32 -5.72 -8.09
N ARG A 173 0.13 -5.64 -9.33
CA ARG A 173 1.47 -5.20 -9.72
C ARG A 173 1.37 -3.87 -10.45
N PHE A 174 2.07 -2.86 -9.96
CA PHE A 174 2.24 -1.59 -10.68
C PHE A 174 3.36 -1.70 -11.70
N THR A 175 3.15 -1.12 -12.88
CA THR A 175 4.10 -1.15 -14.01
C THR A 175 4.00 0.14 -14.84
N GLY A 176 4.87 0.29 -15.84
CA GLY A 176 4.80 1.41 -16.78
C GLY A 176 5.41 2.71 -16.25
N SER A 177 5.18 3.80 -16.97
CA SER A 177 5.80 5.11 -16.70
C SER A 177 5.25 5.83 -15.46
N GLY A 178 4.14 5.34 -14.90
CA GLY A 178 3.57 5.86 -13.65
C GLY A 178 4.40 5.51 -12.42
N GLY A 179 5.38 4.61 -12.54
CA GLY A 179 6.08 4.01 -11.41
C GLY A 179 5.69 2.55 -11.24
N THR A 180 6.52 1.82 -10.51
CA THR A 180 6.40 0.36 -10.37
C THR A 180 6.24 -0.09 -8.92
N THR A 181 6.43 0.82 -7.97
CA THR A 181 6.30 0.55 -6.54
C THR A 181 5.47 1.62 -5.86
N ILE A 182 4.79 1.27 -4.76
CA ILE A 182 4.15 2.26 -3.89
C ILE A 182 5.28 2.97 -3.10
N PRO A 183 5.30 4.31 -3.02
CA PRO A 183 6.33 5.02 -2.26
C PRO A 183 6.29 4.64 -0.78
N THR A 184 7.46 4.53 -0.15
CA THR A 184 7.61 4.29 1.29
C THR A 184 7.76 5.59 2.10
N TYR A 185 7.32 6.70 1.50
CA TYR A 185 7.33 8.04 2.07
C TYR A 185 6.03 8.74 1.68
N ALA A 186 5.62 9.72 2.48
CA ALA A 186 4.43 10.52 2.23
C ALA A 186 4.69 11.52 1.08
N PRO A 187 4.02 11.41 -0.08
CA PRO A 187 4.40 12.15 -1.29
C PRO A 187 3.87 13.60 -1.37
N GLY A 188 3.09 14.04 -0.38
CA GLY A 188 2.34 15.30 -0.44
C GLY A 188 0.92 15.10 -0.96
N THR A 189 0.07 16.13 -0.88
CA THR A 189 -1.33 16.06 -1.36
C THR A 189 -1.47 16.50 -2.81
N SER A 190 -2.57 16.14 -3.48
CA SER A 190 -2.88 16.60 -4.85
C SER A 190 -1.85 16.18 -5.92
N VAL A 191 -1.17 15.07 -5.67
CA VAL A 191 -0.30 14.38 -6.61
C VAL A 191 -0.84 12.98 -6.90
N CYS A 192 -0.23 12.27 -7.85
CA CYS A 192 -0.71 11.00 -8.39
C CYS A 192 -2.20 11.02 -8.81
N GLY A 193 -2.67 12.20 -9.24
CA GLY A 193 -4.01 12.40 -9.76
C GLY A 193 -5.10 12.28 -8.70
N THR A 194 -4.80 12.35 -7.41
CA THR A 194 -5.76 12.26 -6.31
C THR A 194 -5.60 13.37 -5.30
N SER A 195 -6.67 13.65 -4.58
CA SER A 195 -6.66 14.56 -3.45
C SER A 195 -5.77 14.01 -2.31
N ALA A 196 -6.14 12.85 -1.76
CA ALA A 196 -5.42 12.18 -0.68
C ALA A 196 -4.61 10.99 -1.20
N THR A 197 -3.31 11.01 -0.92
CA THR A 197 -2.31 10.21 -1.61
C THR A 197 -1.87 9.02 -0.79
N GLY A 198 -2.01 7.82 -1.35
CA GLY A 198 -1.65 6.56 -0.74
C GLY A 198 -0.16 6.27 -0.84
N TRP A 199 0.45 5.87 0.28
CA TRP A 199 1.85 5.48 0.41
C TRP A 199 2.01 4.36 1.45
N TYR A 200 3.06 3.55 1.35
CA TYR A 200 3.28 2.40 2.21
C TYR A 200 4.11 2.79 3.45
N ALA A 201 3.46 2.83 4.61
CA ALA A 201 4.04 3.26 5.87
C ALA A 201 4.63 2.10 6.68
N SER A 202 5.34 1.19 6.03
CA SER A 202 5.93 0.01 6.65
C SER A 202 7.19 -0.41 5.90
N ALA A 203 8.00 -1.27 6.52
CA ALA A 203 9.19 -1.83 5.88
C ALA A 203 8.80 -2.77 4.73
N LEU A 204 9.49 -2.65 3.60
CA LEU A 204 9.29 -3.56 2.47
C LEU A 204 9.80 -4.97 2.79
N PRO A 205 9.17 -6.03 2.25
CA PRO A 205 9.61 -7.40 2.44
C PRO A 205 10.98 -7.68 1.80
N SER A 206 11.77 -8.52 2.46
CA SER A 206 12.94 -9.18 1.87
C SER A 206 12.52 -10.06 0.68
N SER A 207 13.47 -10.34 -0.22
CA SER A 207 13.26 -11.19 -1.40
C SER A 207 12.58 -12.52 -1.04
N GLY A 208 11.49 -12.85 -1.74
CA GLY A 208 10.74 -14.09 -1.51
C GLY A 208 9.80 -14.08 -0.29
N ALA A 209 9.70 -12.96 0.44
CA ALA A 209 8.80 -12.84 1.58
C ALA A 209 7.51 -12.08 1.24
N THR A 210 6.47 -12.38 2.02
CA THR A 210 5.24 -11.58 2.10
C THR A 210 5.10 -11.04 3.52
N VAL A 211 4.84 -9.75 3.65
CA VAL A 211 4.62 -9.09 4.95
C VAL A 211 3.33 -8.29 4.93
N SER A 212 2.69 -8.20 6.09
CA SER A 212 1.62 -7.24 6.31
C SER A 212 2.21 -5.88 6.67
N GLY A 213 1.53 -4.81 6.25
CA GLY A 213 1.88 -3.45 6.67
C GLY A 213 0.73 -2.50 6.46
N THR A 214 1.01 -1.21 6.65
CA THR A 214 0.01 -0.15 6.61
C THR A 214 0.14 0.67 5.35
N LEU A 215 -0.93 0.76 4.58
CA LEU A 215 -1.10 1.75 3.52
C LEU A 215 -1.74 2.99 4.15
N CYS A 216 -1.01 4.09 4.15
CA CYS A 216 -1.47 5.38 4.68
C CYS A 216 -1.89 6.30 3.54
N TYR A 217 -2.87 7.16 3.79
CA TYR A 217 -3.28 8.21 2.89
C TYR A 217 -3.03 9.57 3.52
N GLN A 218 -2.14 10.34 2.90
CA GLN A 218 -1.82 11.69 3.34
C GLN A 218 -2.90 12.67 2.89
N TRP A 219 -3.34 13.53 3.81
CA TRP A 219 -4.29 14.60 3.54
C TRP A 219 -4.14 15.72 4.57
N THR A 220 -4.37 16.96 4.12
CA THR A 220 -4.20 18.19 4.92
C THR A 220 -2.88 18.23 5.69
N SER A 221 -2.93 18.13 7.01
CA SER A 221 -1.78 18.21 7.92
C SER A 221 -1.33 16.84 8.45
N SER A 222 -1.98 15.75 8.06
CA SER A 222 -1.63 14.40 8.48
C SER A 222 -1.02 13.60 7.33
N THR A 223 0.12 12.99 7.58
CA THR A 223 0.74 12.04 6.65
C THR A 223 -0.03 10.72 6.58
N CYS A 224 -0.93 10.43 7.51
CA CYS A 224 -1.74 9.21 7.54
C CYS A 224 -3.14 9.53 8.10
N GLN A 225 -3.91 10.31 7.35
CA GLN A 225 -5.28 10.70 7.74
C GLN A 225 -6.22 9.49 7.69
N TRP A 226 -6.05 8.64 6.68
CA TRP A 226 -6.70 7.33 6.57
C TRP A 226 -5.65 6.25 6.41
N SER A 227 -6.01 5.02 6.75
CA SER A 227 -5.15 3.88 6.53
C SER A 227 -5.92 2.59 6.32
N SER A 228 -5.23 1.60 5.76
CA SER A 228 -5.69 0.22 5.68
C SER A 228 -4.52 -0.73 5.87
N SER A 229 -4.80 -1.91 6.41
CA SER A 229 -3.84 -3.00 6.44
C SER A 229 -3.80 -3.68 5.07
N ILE A 230 -2.60 -3.85 4.54
CA ILE A 230 -2.36 -4.52 3.25
C ILE A 230 -1.27 -5.58 3.40
N GLN A 231 -1.13 -6.42 2.37
CA GLN A 231 0.01 -7.32 2.25
C GLN A 231 0.88 -6.91 1.07
N VAL A 232 2.19 -7.07 1.22
CA VAL A 232 3.17 -6.82 0.16
C VAL A 232 4.04 -8.05 0.03
N ALA A 233 4.25 -8.53 -1.20
CA ALA A 233 5.17 -9.63 -1.48
C ALA A 233 6.31 -9.16 -2.38
N ASN A 234 7.53 -9.59 -2.08
CA ASN A 234 8.71 -9.32 -2.90
C ASN A 234 8.99 -10.51 -3.81
N CYS A 235 8.77 -10.32 -5.11
CA CYS A 235 8.95 -11.33 -6.15
C CYS A 235 10.37 -11.32 -6.74
N ASN A 236 11.36 -10.98 -5.92
CA ASN A 236 12.77 -10.73 -6.23
C ASN A 236 13.03 -9.46 -7.05
N THR A 237 12.31 -9.27 -8.16
CA THR A 237 12.55 -8.15 -9.10
C THR A 237 11.43 -7.12 -9.13
N TYR A 238 10.30 -7.40 -8.47
CA TYR A 238 9.15 -6.51 -8.37
C TYR A 238 8.35 -6.82 -7.12
N TYR A 239 7.49 -5.89 -6.75
CA TYR A 239 6.55 -6.06 -5.66
C TYR A 239 5.13 -6.29 -6.19
N VAL A 240 4.35 -7.05 -5.43
CA VAL A 240 2.91 -7.17 -5.60
C VAL A 240 2.22 -6.81 -4.29
N TYR A 241 1.07 -6.16 -4.40
CA TYR A 241 0.36 -5.55 -3.29
C TYR A 241 -1.06 -6.10 -3.24
N PHE A 242 -1.50 -6.59 -2.08
CA PHE A 242 -2.90 -6.97 -1.88
C PHE A 242 -3.69 -5.74 -1.44
N LEU A 243 -4.52 -5.20 -2.34
CA LEU A 243 -5.20 -3.92 -2.15
C LEU A 243 -6.71 -4.09 -2.13
N TYR A 244 -7.37 -3.27 -1.31
CA TYR A 244 -8.82 -3.16 -1.20
C TYR A 244 -9.30 -1.83 -1.77
N PRO A 245 -10.58 -1.70 -2.16
CA PRO A 245 -11.13 -0.45 -2.63
C PRO A 245 -11.05 0.61 -1.53
N SER A 246 -10.79 1.85 -1.95
CA SER A 246 -10.76 2.95 -1.00
C SER A 246 -12.16 3.23 -0.42
N PRO A 247 -12.28 3.46 0.90
CA PRO A 247 -13.58 3.67 1.56
C PRO A 247 -14.27 4.98 1.16
N VAL A 248 -13.51 5.98 0.67
CA VAL A 248 -14.05 7.24 0.16
C VAL A 248 -13.40 7.61 -1.17
N CYS A 249 -14.15 8.28 -2.04
CA CYS A 249 -13.62 8.74 -3.32
C CYS A 249 -12.90 10.08 -3.15
N ASN A 250 -11.65 9.99 -2.68
CA ASN A 250 -10.60 11.01 -2.74
C ASN A 250 -9.22 10.38 -2.43
N LEU A 251 -9.17 9.05 -2.30
CA LEU A 251 -8.02 8.27 -1.89
C LEU A 251 -7.55 7.46 -3.08
N ARG A 252 -6.25 7.51 -3.36
CA ARG A 252 -5.67 6.72 -4.44
C ARG A 252 -4.25 6.35 -4.10
N VAL A 253 -3.85 5.13 -4.43
CA VAL A 253 -2.48 4.64 -4.28
C VAL A 253 -1.58 5.30 -5.32
N CYS A 254 -0.54 6.00 -4.86
CA CYS A 254 0.50 6.55 -5.71
C CYS A 254 1.58 5.51 -6.04
N THR A 255 2.39 5.81 -7.05
CA THR A 255 3.51 5.00 -7.50
C THR A 255 4.76 5.84 -7.80
N VAL A 256 5.93 5.22 -7.67
CA VAL A 256 7.28 5.74 -7.99
C VAL A 256 8.09 4.73 -8.80
#